data_AF-A0A4U6RKE4-F1
#
_entry.id   AF-A0A4U6RKE4-F1
#
_cell.length_a   1.000
_cell.length_b   1.000
_cell.length_c   1.000
_cell.angle_alpha   90.00
_cell.angle_beta   90.00
_cell.angle_gamma   90.00
#
_symmetry.space_group_name_H-M   'P 1'
#
loop_
_entity.id
_entity.type
_entity.pdbx_description
1 polymer ?
#
loop_
_entity_poly.entity_id
_entity_poly.type
_entity_poly.pdbx_seq_one_letter_code
_entity_poly.pdbx_strand_id
1 'polypeptide(L)'
;MSKHNERISVVLIDEPSPLMLADLEPFVEFPGHQCLGRARAAFRFGYRCKQTGVPFATVEIPASTVAQSVPLKASVRVTTDGKVVAESEIPNDSALGRSSETVSLVQLIEETLHVDNLRMEEAGPHELNSLLRELEVSIQRVKAALAAMQDQGLTPSMSRSG
;
A
#
# COMPACT_ATOMS: atom_id res chain seq x y z
N MET A 1 33.15 6.76 -18.78
CA MET A 1 31.93 7.21 -18.07
C MET A 1 30.95 7.71 -19.12
N SER A 2 29.89 6.97 -19.42
CA SER A 2 28.91 7.35 -20.44
C SER A 2 27.56 7.58 -19.77
N LYS A 3 27.13 8.83 -19.70
CA LYS A 3 25.83 9.22 -19.15
C LYS A 3 24.74 8.86 -20.18
N HIS A 4 23.88 7.90 -19.85
CA HIS A 4 22.68 7.60 -20.63
C HIS A 4 21.68 8.74 -20.45
N ASN A 5 21.43 9.48 -21.52
CA ASN A 5 20.46 10.55 -21.57
C ASN A 5 19.13 9.93 -22.05
N GLU A 6 18.24 9.56 -21.12
CA GLU A 6 16.90 9.08 -21.48
C GLU A 6 16.08 10.26 -22.02
N ARG A 7 15.75 10.20 -23.32
CA ARG A 7 14.83 11.14 -23.95
C ARG A 7 13.41 10.80 -23.52
N ILE A 8 12.88 11.53 -22.55
CA ILE A 8 11.45 11.62 -22.31
C ILE A 8 10.84 12.32 -23.53
N SER A 9 10.09 11.57 -24.34
CA SER A 9 9.41 12.12 -25.51
C SER A 9 7.97 12.43 -25.12
N VAL A 10 7.69 13.70 -24.82
CA VAL A 10 6.33 14.18 -24.57
C VAL A 10 5.77 14.66 -25.91
N VAL A 11 4.77 13.98 -26.45
CA VAL A 11 3.99 14.47 -27.59
C VAL A 11 2.90 15.38 -27.02
N LEU A 12 3.11 16.69 -27.06
CA LEU A 12 2.08 17.69 -26.76
C LEU A 12 1.23 17.87 -28.02
N ILE A 13 -0.06 17.55 -27.92
CA ILE A 13 -1.07 17.92 -28.91
C ILE A 13 -1.75 19.20 -28.42
N ASP A 14 -2.12 20.09 -29.35
CA ASP A 14 -2.74 21.41 -29.13
C ASP A 14 -3.81 21.42 -28.04
N GLU A 15 -3.93 22.57 -27.34
CA GLU A 15 -4.76 22.74 -26.14
C GLU A 15 -6.16 22.11 -26.27
N PRO A 16 -6.53 21.16 -25.37
CA PRO A 16 -7.81 20.50 -25.45
C PRO A 16 -8.94 21.44 -24.99
N SER A 17 -9.96 21.58 -25.83
CA SER A 17 -11.22 22.25 -25.48
C SER A 17 -11.78 21.70 -24.16
N PRO A 18 -12.36 22.53 -23.26
CA PRO A 18 -12.80 22.12 -21.91
C PRO A 18 -13.77 20.93 -21.84
N LEU A 19 -14.52 20.67 -22.92
CA LEU A 19 -15.44 19.53 -23.04
C LEU A 19 -14.72 18.18 -23.23
N MET A 20 -13.46 18.19 -23.67
CA MET A 20 -12.67 16.97 -23.91
C MET A 20 -12.19 16.30 -22.62
N LEU A 21 -11.99 17.05 -21.53
CA LEU A 21 -11.49 16.50 -20.26
C LEU A 21 -12.52 15.62 -19.54
N ALA A 22 -13.84 15.90 -19.68
CA ALA A 22 -14.90 15.12 -19.04
C ALA A 22 -15.00 13.68 -19.59
N ASP A 23 -14.57 13.50 -20.83
CA ASP A 23 -14.62 12.23 -21.56
C ASP A 23 -13.34 11.42 -21.46
N LEU A 24 -12.38 11.84 -20.62
CA LEU A 24 -11.16 11.08 -20.36
C LEU A 24 -11.33 10.15 -19.15
N GLU A 25 -10.79 8.94 -19.26
CA GLU A 25 -10.60 8.02 -18.15
C GLU A 25 -9.11 7.63 -18.00
N PRO A 26 -8.63 7.43 -16.77
CA PRO A 26 -7.29 6.90 -16.56
C PRO A 26 -7.22 5.44 -16.99
N PHE A 27 -6.08 5.03 -17.54
CA PHE A 27 -5.81 3.63 -17.87
C PHE A 27 -4.39 3.20 -17.49
N VAL A 28 -4.24 1.90 -17.26
CA VAL A 28 -2.96 1.21 -17.19
C VAL A 28 -3.02 -0.04 -18.06
N GLU A 29 -2.03 -0.20 -18.92
CA GLU A 29 -1.89 -1.36 -19.79
C GLU A 29 -0.50 -1.98 -19.60
N PHE A 30 -0.47 -3.28 -19.34
CA PHE A 30 0.73 -4.08 -19.48
C PHE A 30 0.66 -4.78 -20.84
N PRO A 31 1.52 -4.43 -21.81
CA PRO A 31 1.60 -5.16 -23.07
C PRO A 31 2.23 -6.53 -22.79
N GLY A 32 1.40 -7.49 -22.40
CA GLY A 32 1.79 -8.87 -22.21
C GLY A 32 2.26 -9.49 -23.54
N HIS A 33 3.47 -10.06 -23.53
CA HIS A 33 3.95 -11.17 -24.36
C HIS A 33 3.63 -11.22 -25.88
N GLN A 34 3.45 -10.10 -26.58
CA GLN A 34 3.29 -10.11 -28.05
C GLN A 34 4.34 -9.31 -28.82
N CYS A 35 5.50 -9.04 -28.23
CA CYS A 35 6.66 -8.55 -28.97
C CYS A 35 7.79 -9.57 -28.89
N LEU A 36 7.71 -10.60 -29.75
CA LEU A 36 8.87 -11.39 -30.17
C LEU A 36 9.85 -10.45 -30.89
N GLY A 37 10.62 -9.70 -30.13
CA GLY A 37 11.57 -8.74 -30.69
C GLY A 37 11.90 -7.61 -29.73
N ARG A 38 12.67 -7.90 -28.68
CA ARG A 38 13.55 -6.94 -27.98
C ARG A 38 12.92 -5.59 -27.52
N ALA A 39 11.60 -5.46 -27.42
CA ALA A 39 10.97 -4.33 -26.76
C ALA A 39 11.03 -4.58 -25.26
N ARG A 40 11.76 -3.72 -24.52
CA ARG A 40 11.76 -3.71 -23.06
C ARG A 40 10.29 -3.66 -22.60
N ALA A 41 9.85 -4.67 -21.84
CA ALA A 41 8.51 -4.65 -21.25
C ALA A 41 8.33 -3.31 -20.52
N ALA A 42 7.27 -2.57 -20.84
CA ALA A 42 6.98 -1.25 -20.27
C ALA A 42 5.48 -1.16 -20.01
N PHE A 43 5.11 -0.62 -18.85
CA PHE A 43 3.74 -0.27 -18.53
C PHE A 43 3.39 1.03 -19.24
N ARG A 44 2.18 1.10 -19.79
CA ARG A 44 1.64 2.31 -20.40
C ARG A 44 0.57 2.85 -19.45
N PHE A 45 0.79 4.06 -18.96
CA PHE A 45 -0.15 4.79 -18.11
C PHE A 45 -0.65 5.99 -18.88
N GLY A 46 -1.88 6.42 -18.67
CA GLY A 46 -2.36 7.61 -19.35
C GLY A 46 -3.83 7.89 -19.17
N TYR A 47 -4.31 8.80 -20.00
CA TYR A 47 -5.73 9.09 -20.16
C TYR A 47 -6.14 8.72 -21.57
N ARG A 48 -7.32 8.12 -21.70
CA ARG A 48 -7.93 7.79 -22.99
C ARG A 48 -9.37 8.28 -23.04
N CYS A 49 -9.86 8.52 -24.24
CA CYS A 49 -11.26 8.86 -24.47
C CYS A 49 -12.15 7.65 -24.14
N LYS A 50 -13.12 7.84 -23.25
CA LYS A 50 -14.06 6.80 -22.80
C LYS A 50 -14.85 6.19 -23.96
N GLN A 51 -15.26 7.00 -24.94
CA GLN A 51 -16.09 6.50 -26.04
C GLN A 51 -15.30 5.72 -27.10
N THR A 52 -14.05 6.11 -27.34
CA THR A 52 -13.25 5.54 -28.46
C THR A 52 -12.15 4.59 -27.99
N GLY A 53 -11.78 4.63 -26.71
CA GLY A 53 -10.63 3.92 -26.16
C GLY A 53 -9.28 4.47 -26.63
N VAL A 54 -9.25 5.52 -27.45
CA VAL A 54 -8.02 6.07 -28.01
C VAL A 54 -7.24 6.83 -26.93
N PRO A 55 -5.95 6.53 -26.71
CA PRO A 55 -5.12 7.27 -25.78
C PRO A 55 -5.00 8.74 -26.18
N PHE A 56 -5.31 9.64 -25.24
CA PHE A 56 -5.10 11.08 -25.37
C PHE A 56 -3.68 11.46 -24.96
N ALA A 57 -3.21 10.89 -23.84
CA ALA A 57 -1.84 11.04 -23.36
C ALA A 57 -1.35 9.70 -22.82
N THR A 58 -0.09 9.35 -23.05
CA THR A 58 0.51 8.11 -22.54
C THR A 58 1.94 8.36 -22.06
N VAL A 59 2.26 7.79 -20.91
CA VAL A 59 3.60 7.68 -20.36
C VAL A 59 3.97 6.21 -20.34
N GLU A 60 5.11 5.87 -20.94
CA GLU A 60 5.65 4.52 -20.90
C GLU A 60 6.73 4.43 -19.83
N ILE A 61 6.54 3.54 -18.86
CA ILE A 61 7.48 3.30 -17.76
C ILE A 61 8.01 1.88 -17.91
N PRO A 62 9.33 1.68 -18.03
CA PRO A 62 9.90 0.34 -18.08
C PRO A 62 9.41 -0.53 -16.93
N ALA A 63 9.04 -1.78 -17.21
CA ALA A 63 8.56 -2.71 -16.21
C ALA A 63 9.61 -2.96 -15.12
N SER A 64 10.90 -2.84 -15.43
CA SER A 64 11.97 -2.85 -14.44
C SER A 64 11.87 -1.70 -13.44
N THR A 65 11.50 -0.50 -13.90
CA THR A 65 11.35 0.69 -13.05
C THR A 65 10.10 0.57 -12.18
N VAL A 66 8.99 0.06 -12.73
CA VAL A 66 7.77 -0.22 -11.95
C VAL A 66 8.03 -1.31 -10.92
N ALA A 67 8.67 -2.42 -11.31
CA ALA A 67 8.98 -3.52 -10.40
C ALA A 67 9.94 -3.10 -9.27
N GLN A 68 10.82 -2.13 -9.51
CA GLN A 68 11.69 -1.52 -8.48
C GLN A 68 10.96 -0.57 -7.54
N SER A 69 9.72 -0.18 -7.85
CA SER A 69 8.98 0.82 -7.06
C SER A 69 7.75 0.23 -6.38
N VAL A 70 7.31 -0.96 -6.81
CA VAL A 70 6.17 -1.67 -6.25
C VAL A 70 6.67 -2.69 -5.23
N PRO A 71 6.25 -2.60 -3.96
CA PRO A 71 6.52 -3.64 -2.97
C PRO A 71 6.11 -5.03 -3.46
N LEU A 72 7.06 -5.97 -3.52
CA LEU A 72 6.73 -7.37 -3.85
C LEU A 72 6.15 -8.13 -2.66
N LYS A 73 6.42 -7.64 -1.45
CA LYS A 73 5.93 -8.26 -0.22
C LYS A 73 5.62 -7.18 0.80
N ALA A 74 4.36 -7.13 1.22
CA ALA A 74 3.93 -6.36 2.37
C ALA A 74 3.47 -7.33 3.45
N SER A 75 3.89 -7.11 4.70
CA SER A 75 3.37 -7.84 5.85
C SER A 75 3.05 -6.88 6.98
N VAL A 76 1.97 -7.16 7.70
CA VAL A 76 1.55 -6.39 8.87
C VAL A 76 1.49 -7.36 10.05
N ARG A 77 2.11 -6.99 11.18
CA ARG A 77 2.00 -7.74 12.43
C ARG A 77 1.70 -6.81 13.60
N VAL A 78 1.03 -7.35 14.62
CA VAL A 78 0.88 -6.71 15.92
C VAL A 78 1.92 -7.29 16.87
N THR A 79 2.69 -6.44 17.53
CA THR A 79 3.68 -6.83 18.53
C THR A 79 3.03 -6.98 19.91
N THR A 80 3.69 -7.71 20.82
CA THR A 80 3.18 -7.93 22.18
C THR A 80 3.14 -6.66 23.04
N ASP A 81 3.88 -5.62 22.66
CA ASP A 81 3.81 -4.27 23.26
C ASP A 81 2.74 -3.37 22.62
N GLY A 82 1.87 -3.92 21.76
CA GLY A 82 0.70 -3.23 21.23
C GLY A 82 0.99 -2.28 20.06
N LYS A 83 2.07 -2.50 19.30
CA LYS A 83 2.38 -1.75 18.09
C LYS A 83 2.03 -2.55 16.85
N VAL A 84 1.65 -1.84 15.79
CA VAL A 84 1.46 -2.41 14.46
C VAL A 84 2.69 -2.08 13.64
N VAL A 85 3.34 -3.11 13.11
CA VAL A 85 4.53 -2.99 12.26
C VAL A 85 4.13 -3.40 10.84
N ALA A 86 4.19 -2.46 9.92
CA ALA A 86 4.06 -2.70 8.49
C ALA A 86 5.46 -2.79 7.89
N GLU A 87 5.77 -3.91 7.24
CA GLU A 87 7.03 -4.14 6.55
C GLU A 87 6.77 -4.30 5.06
N SER A 88 7.59 -3.62 4.26
CA SER A 88 7.51 -3.63 2.81
C SER A 88 8.89 -3.92 2.23
N GLU A 89 8.96 -4.92 1.34
CA GLU A 89 10.18 -5.31 0.64
C GLU A 89 10.08 -4.87 -0.82
N ILE A 90 11.01 -3.99 -1.22
CA ILE A 90 11.17 -3.51 -2.58
C ILE A 90 12.30 -4.30 -3.27
N PRO A 91 12.14 -4.73 -4.53
CA PRO A 91 13.09 -5.61 -5.20
C PRO A 91 14.14 -4.77 -5.90
N ASN A 92 15.41 -5.03 -5.59
CA ASN A 92 16.58 -4.40 -6.21
C ASN A 92 16.95 -3.02 -5.70
N ASP A 93 17.10 -2.89 -4.38
CA ASP A 93 18.30 -2.19 -3.96
C ASP A 93 18.92 -2.85 -2.74
N SER A 94 20.11 -3.40 -2.94
CA SER A 94 21.01 -3.81 -1.85
C SER A 94 21.37 -2.64 -0.91
N ALA A 95 20.96 -1.39 -1.23
CA ALA A 95 21.15 -0.19 -0.44
C ALA A 95 19.86 0.62 -0.09
N LEU A 96 18.69 0.31 -0.65
CA LEU A 96 17.37 0.89 -0.30
C LEU A 96 16.42 -0.26 0.03
N GLY A 97 16.51 -0.87 1.20
CA GLY A 97 16.06 -0.24 2.43
C GLY A 97 14.69 -0.82 2.74
N ARG A 98 14.65 -1.89 3.53
CA ARG A 98 13.40 -2.46 4.06
C ARG A 98 12.63 -1.32 4.73
N SER A 99 11.51 -0.92 4.16
CA SER A 99 10.69 0.12 4.76
C SER A 99 9.87 -0.54 5.87
N SER A 100 10.05 -0.05 7.09
CA SER A 100 9.25 -0.48 8.23
C SER A 100 8.66 0.75 8.89
N GLU A 101 7.33 0.78 8.92
CA GLU A 101 6.58 1.77 9.66
C GLU A 101 6.02 1.10 10.92
N THR A 102 6.12 1.79 12.04
CA THR A 102 5.61 1.32 13.33
C THR A 102 4.68 2.37 13.90
N VAL A 103 3.46 1.96 14.19
CA VAL A 103 2.41 2.83 14.74
C VAL A 103 1.75 2.14 15.93
N SER A 104 1.23 2.92 16.88
CA SER A 104 0.48 2.38 18.01
C SER A 104 -0.87 1.83 17.55
N LEU A 105 -1.26 0.65 18.05
CA LEU A 105 -2.61 0.12 17.79
C LEU A 105 -3.70 1.07 18.30
N VAL A 106 -3.46 1.71 19.45
CA VAL A 106 -4.40 2.68 20.02
C VAL A 106 -4.53 3.90 19.11
N GLN A 107 -3.41 4.42 18.62
CA GLN A 107 -3.42 5.56 17.70
C GLN A 107 -4.16 5.23 16.40
N LEU A 108 -3.97 4.04 15.84
CA LEU A 108 -4.72 3.62 14.65
C LEU A 108 -6.22 3.55 14.91
N ILE A 109 -6.64 3.03 16.08
CA ILE A 109 -8.05 3.00 16.46
C ILE A 109 -8.60 4.42 16.62
N GLU A 110 -7.85 5.32 17.27
CA GLU A 110 -8.24 6.73 17.41
C GLU A 110 -8.38 7.42 16.05
N GLU A 111 -7.45 7.17 15.12
CA GLU A 111 -7.51 7.68 13.75
C GLU A 111 -8.71 7.11 13.01
N THR A 112 -8.97 5.80 13.05
CA THR A 112 -10.17 5.19 12.44
C THR A 112 -11.46 5.79 13.00
N LEU A 113 -11.52 6.06 14.30
CA LEU A 113 -12.70 6.63 14.96
C LEU A 113 -12.81 8.15 14.82
N HIS A 114 -11.84 8.80 14.19
CA HIS A 114 -11.88 10.24 13.97
C HIS A 114 -13.07 10.60 13.07
N VAL A 115 -13.82 11.64 13.44
CA VAL A 115 -15.10 11.99 12.79
C VAL A 115 -14.94 12.20 11.28
N ASP A 116 -13.85 12.82 10.85
CA ASP A 116 -13.60 13.03 9.42
C ASP A 116 -13.37 11.73 8.66
N ASN A 117 -12.65 10.76 9.26
CA ASN A 117 -12.41 9.46 8.65
C ASN A 117 -13.70 8.63 8.58
N LEU A 118 -14.50 8.64 9.65
CA LEU A 118 -15.81 7.99 9.66
C LEU A 118 -16.74 8.55 8.58
N ARG A 119 -16.71 9.87 8.35
CA ARG A 119 -17.48 10.52 7.29
C ARG A 119 -16.97 10.16 5.90
N MET A 120 -15.65 10.09 5.73
CA MET A 120 -15.03 9.70 4.47
C MET A 120 -15.31 8.24 4.09
N GLU A 121 -15.33 7.33 5.07
CA GLU A 121 -15.65 5.92 4.87
C GLU A 121 -17.16 5.64 4.82
N GLU A 122 -18.00 6.67 5.01
CA GLU A 122 -19.45 6.55 5.18
C GLU A 122 -19.83 5.52 6.28
N ALA A 123 -18.98 5.39 7.29
CA ALA A 123 -19.11 4.38 8.34
C ALA A 123 -20.33 4.68 9.22
N GLY A 124 -21.21 3.69 9.36
CA GLY A 124 -22.41 3.77 10.18
C GLY A 124 -22.26 3.12 11.56
N PRO A 125 -23.32 3.18 12.38
CA PRO A 125 -23.35 2.51 13.68
C PRO A 125 -23.15 0.99 13.59
N HIS A 126 -23.54 0.38 12.48
CA HIS A 126 -23.39 -1.07 12.30
C HIS A 126 -21.91 -1.46 12.18
N GLU A 127 -21.15 -0.75 11.34
CA GLU A 127 -19.71 -0.97 11.13
C GLU A 127 -18.93 -0.76 12.42
N LEU A 128 -19.26 0.28 13.20
CA LEU A 128 -18.63 0.54 14.49
C LEU A 128 -18.96 -0.54 15.53
N ASN A 129 -20.18 -1.07 15.55
CA ASN A 129 -20.53 -2.19 16.42
C ASN A 129 -19.78 -3.48 16.03
N SER A 130 -19.56 -3.72 14.73
CA SER A 130 -18.73 -4.81 14.26
C SER A 130 -17.28 -4.65 14.73
N LEU A 131 -16.70 -3.46 14.59
CA LEU A 131 -15.35 -3.16 15.08
C LEU A 131 -15.24 -3.38 16.60
N LEU A 132 -16.21 -2.87 17.37
CA LEU A 132 -16.26 -3.07 18.82
C LEU A 132 -16.24 -4.55 19.21
N ARG A 133 -17.08 -5.38 18.56
CA ARG A 133 -17.13 -6.82 18.83
C ARG A 133 -15.79 -7.51 18.55
N GLU A 134 -15.10 -7.17 17.46
CA GLU A 134 -13.78 -7.74 17.14
C GLU A 134 -12.71 -7.34 18.17
N LEU A 135 -12.74 -6.09 18.66
CA LEU A 135 -11.85 -5.62 19.71
C LEU A 135 -12.12 -6.34 21.05
N GLU A 136 -13.39 -6.54 21.41
CA GLU A 136 -13.77 -7.29 22.61
C GLU A 136 -13.28 -8.74 22.54
N VAL A 137 -13.47 -9.42 21.40
CA VAL A 137 -12.96 -10.79 21.18
C VAL A 137 -11.45 -10.82 21.33
N SER A 138 -10.74 -9.84 20.78
CA SER A 138 -9.29 -9.72 20.89
C SER A 138 -8.84 -9.55 22.35
N ILE A 139 -9.53 -8.72 23.13
CA ILE A 139 -9.28 -8.57 24.57
C ILE A 139 -9.43 -9.91 25.31
N GLN A 140 -10.49 -10.68 25.01
CA GLN A 140 -10.69 -11.98 25.65
C GLN A 140 -9.58 -12.97 25.32
N ARG A 141 -9.10 -12.98 24.08
CA ARG A 141 -7.97 -13.85 23.66
C ARG A 141 -6.68 -13.48 24.39
N VAL A 142 -6.38 -12.19 24.54
CA VAL A 142 -5.20 -11.74 25.30
C VAL A 142 -5.31 -12.13 26.77
N LYS A 143 -6.48 -11.95 27.40
CA LYS A 143 -6.73 -12.39 28.78
C LYS A 143 -6.54 -13.91 28.96
N ALA A 144 -7.05 -14.70 28.02
CA ALA A 144 -6.88 -16.15 28.05
C ALA A 144 -5.39 -16.56 27.91
N ALA A 145 -4.64 -15.90 27.02
CA ALA A 145 -3.21 -16.14 26.87
C ALA A 145 -2.44 -15.78 28.16
N LEU A 146 -2.77 -14.66 28.80
CA LEU A 146 -2.17 -14.27 30.09
C LEU A 146 -2.45 -15.29 31.20
N ALA A 147 -3.69 -15.76 31.32
CA ALA A 147 -4.05 -16.80 32.29
C ALA A 147 -3.26 -18.09 32.03
N ALA A 148 -3.17 -18.54 30.77
CA ALA A 148 -2.40 -19.71 30.39
C ALA A 148 -0.89 -19.57 30.71
N MET A 149 -0.30 -18.39 30.55
CA MET A 149 1.09 -18.13 30.92
C MET A 149 1.33 -18.23 32.43
N GLN A 150 0.36 -17.80 33.24
CA GLN A 150 0.43 -17.90 34.70
C GLN A 150 0.33 -19.36 35.17
N ASP A 151 -0.58 -20.13 34.56
CA ASP A 151 -0.76 -21.56 34.88
C ASP A 151 0.46 -22.42 34.48
N GLN A 152 1.21 -22.01 33.45
CA GLN A 152 2.39 -22.72 32.96
C GLN A 152 3.70 -22.28 33.65
N GLY A 153 3.66 -21.35 34.61
CA GLY A 153 4.86 -20.90 35.33
C GLY A 153 5.88 -20.14 34.47
N LEU A 154 5.48 -19.62 33.32
CA LEU A 154 6.32 -18.87 32.37
C LEU A 154 6.57 -17.41 32.79
N THR A 155 6.39 -17.07 34.06
CA THR A 155 6.68 -15.73 34.57
C THR A 155 8.19 -15.45 34.46
N PRO A 156 8.62 -14.39 33.76
CA PRO A 156 10.03 -14.02 33.74
C PRO A 156 10.47 -13.75 35.18
N SER A 157 11.47 -14.50 35.64
CA SER A 157 12.06 -14.33 36.95
C SER A 157 12.65 -12.92 37.06
N MET A 158 11.99 -12.05 37.83
CA MET A 158 12.63 -10.83 38.31
C MET A 158 13.75 -11.26 39.27
N SER A 159 14.96 -11.31 38.75
CA SER A 159 16.18 -11.36 39.54
C SER A 159 16.26 -10.10 40.40
N ARG A 160 15.89 -10.26 41.68
CA ARG A 160 16.12 -9.27 42.72
C ARG A 160 17.58 -9.37 43.14
N SER A 161 18.43 -8.53 42.58
CA SER A 161 19.80 -8.32 43.08
C SER A 161 19.72 -7.47 44.35
N GLY A 162 20.31 -7.99 45.43
CA GLY A 162 20.42 -7.33 46.72
C GLY A 162 21.54 -6.30 46.80
#